data_AF-A0A813HJF7-F1
#
_entry.id   AF-A0A813HJF7-F1
#
_cell.length_a   1.000
_cell.length_b   1.000
_cell.length_c   1.000
_cell.angle_alpha   90.00
_cell.angle_beta   90.00
_cell.angle_gamma   90.00
#
_symmetry.space_group_name_H-M   'P 1'
#
loop_
_entity.id
_entity.type
_entity.pdbx_description
1 polymer ?
#
loop_
_entity_poly.entity_id
_entity_poly.type
_entity_poly.pdbx_seq_one_letter_code
_entity_poly.pdbx_strand_id
1 'polypeptide(L)'
;MADAVEDEELLPTIFGPVLTHACRRLQGRNFVDQKLEELGWITAICAAKGPLARLLVTLPIFRPKEQSATPAMPNFMAMMGGGASGSRGPQQPGMGYRLQTESLLGWVLCPTILDTGLYKEKSSRQIHFQGLSRKTRPAVQQVQSLLKHGMTEVLRQGSCLVAPLLRTDEAARHCVIAWYGALVTGTECRTKSACTLDQGQGPNGFIDTLNSPMPQQSNIDMRLQMQAMQAQMQGFATPGMGVNVFWSILELVRPIKLAQAHTLDPFYILQEGPQHAEVLGGFVKEARFGDNEEVEEAKKTAGSREAPKFTTQIFWLALRALHVLFVPVLKEELCMAVAAGYFQGKDVAKMEAALGEHFLHEVIFDSSNFLSDLGTLLNLSIAFCLGAAFPDKAAEIAAGKFQGSVLTEQVSPQWNVLPSCLMEDLIEVLEYCINIKPKGQPTSEDLSVLLLLLVLLLLLLLLLLLLVSMWLLLWLLLLVVVSLLLLLLLLLWLLLLLLLLLLLILLLVSMLLLLLLLLF
;
A
#
# COMPACT_ATOMS: atom_id res chain seq x y z
N MET A 1 34.36 -21.75 18.99
CA MET A 1 35.18 -20.55 18.78
C MET A 1 34.45 -19.23 19.11
N ALA A 2 33.15 -19.25 19.46
CA ALA A 2 32.38 -18.05 19.81
C ALA A 2 32.31 -17.75 21.33
N ASP A 3 32.80 -18.64 22.18
CA ASP A 3 32.65 -18.52 23.65
C ASP A 3 33.85 -17.85 24.35
N ALA A 4 34.78 -17.24 23.61
CA ALA A 4 36.08 -16.81 24.14
C ALA A 4 36.49 -15.36 23.81
N VAL A 5 35.54 -14.47 23.51
CA VAL A 5 35.84 -13.04 23.35
C VAL A 5 34.99 -12.26 24.34
N GLU A 6 35.52 -12.06 25.54
CA GLU A 6 34.90 -11.29 26.63
C GLU A 6 34.99 -9.76 26.41
N ASP A 7 35.82 -9.29 25.46
CA ASP A 7 35.89 -7.87 25.10
C ASP A 7 34.94 -7.54 23.94
N GLU A 8 33.72 -7.12 24.28
CA GLU A 8 32.72 -6.62 23.32
C GLU A 8 33.22 -5.39 22.51
N GLU A 9 34.25 -4.67 22.99
CA GLU A 9 34.86 -3.54 22.29
C GLU A 9 35.75 -3.94 21.11
N LEU A 10 36.38 -5.12 21.16
CA LEU A 10 37.28 -5.60 20.09
C LEU A 10 36.54 -6.36 18.98
N LEU A 11 35.34 -6.85 19.29
CA LEU A 11 34.47 -7.59 18.38
C LEU A 11 34.19 -6.84 17.05
N PRO A 12 33.78 -5.55 17.06
CA PRO A 12 33.56 -4.78 15.83
C PRO A 12 34.81 -4.65 14.96
N THR A 13 35.97 -4.44 15.58
CA THR A 13 37.24 -4.21 14.87
C THR A 13 37.74 -5.50 14.19
N ILE A 14 37.63 -6.63 14.89
CA ILE A 14 38.14 -7.93 14.40
C ILE A 14 37.14 -8.57 13.43
N PHE A 15 35.87 -8.68 13.84
CA PHE A 15 34.87 -9.44 13.08
C PHE A 15 34.04 -8.57 12.14
N GLY A 16 33.97 -7.25 12.35
CA GLY A 16 33.18 -6.36 11.49
C GLY A 16 33.58 -6.42 10.01
N PRO A 17 34.87 -6.34 9.64
CA PRO A 17 35.31 -6.47 8.25
C PRO A 17 34.98 -7.85 7.65
N VAL A 18 35.16 -8.92 8.43
CA VAL A 18 34.90 -10.31 8.00
C VAL A 18 33.40 -10.52 7.75
N LEU A 19 32.55 -10.12 8.70
CA LEU A 19 31.10 -10.20 8.56
C LEU A 19 30.61 -9.36 7.38
N THR A 20 31.15 -8.14 7.20
CA THR A 20 30.83 -7.27 6.08
C THR A 20 31.21 -7.94 4.75
N HIS A 21 32.42 -8.50 4.65
CA HIS A 21 32.86 -9.17 3.44
C HIS A 21 32.00 -10.40 3.12
N ALA A 22 31.70 -11.23 4.12
CA ALA A 22 30.84 -12.40 3.95
C ALA A 22 29.43 -12.01 3.48
N CYS A 23 28.83 -10.97 4.08
CA CYS A 23 27.54 -10.46 3.65
C CYS A 23 27.58 -9.94 2.21
N ARG A 24 28.63 -9.20 1.80
CA ARG A 24 28.77 -8.69 0.44
C ARG A 24 28.81 -9.78 -0.63
N ARG A 25 29.21 -11.00 -0.28
CA ARG A 25 29.15 -12.12 -1.24
C ARG A 25 27.72 -12.45 -1.67
N LEU A 26 26.70 -12.12 -0.87
CA LEU A 26 25.29 -12.22 -1.25
C LEU A 26 24.86 -11.17 -2.27
N GLN A 27 25.64 -10.12 -2.52
CA GLN A 27 25.27 -9.10 -3.50
C GLN A 27 25.07 -9.73 -4.88
N GLY A 28 23.97 -9.38 -5.56
CA GLY A 28 23.60 -9.95 -6.86
C GLY A 28 22.89 -11.31 -6.80
N ARG A 29 22.62 -11.84 -5.59
CA ARG A 29 21.72 -12.98 -5.39
C ARG A 29 20.36 -12.71 -6.05
N ASN A 30 19.85 -13.70 -6.77
CA ASN A 30 18.57 -13.63 -7.48
C ASN A 30 17.84 -14.97 -7.40
N PHE A 31 16.70 -15.10 -8.09
CA PHE A 31 15.88 -16.31 -8.01
C PHE A 31 16.60 -17.57 -8.54
N VAL A 32 17.50 -17.39 -9.52
CA VAL A 32 18.28 -18.46 -10.16
C VAL A 32 19.58 -18.74 -9.39
N ASP A 33 20.37 -17.70 -9.12
CA ASP A 33 21.58 -17.80 -8.30
C ASP A 33 21.28 -17.39 -6.84
N GLN A 34 20.94 -18.39 -6.02
CA GLN A 34 20.54 -18.17 -4.62
C GLN A 34 21.71 -18.11 -3.63
N LYS A 35 22.96 -18.35 -4.04
CA LYS A 35 24.15 -18.24 -3.16
C LYS A 35 23.98 -18.93 -1.80
N LEU A 36 23.54 -20.19 -1.83
CA LEU A 36 23.08 -20.93 -0.65
C LEU A 36 24.19 -21.17 0.39
N GLU A 37 25.44 -21.32 -0.05
CA GLU A 37 26.59 -21.53 0.85
C GLU A 37 26.83 -20.29 1.72
N GLU A 38 26.92 -19.11 1.10
CA GLU A 38 27.10 -17.85 1.81
C GLU A 38 25.92 -17.53 2.73
N LEU A 39 24.70 -17.81 2.27
CA LEU A 39 23.50 -17.63 3.08
C LEU A 39 23.47 -18.59 4.27
N GLY A 40 23.91 -19.83 4.09
CA GLY A 40 24.05 -20.83 5.15
C GLY A 40 24.98 -20.35 6.26
N TRP A 41 26.11 -19.74 5.90
CA TRP A 41 27.05 -19.20 6.88
C TRP A 41 26.45 -18.03 7.69
N ILE A 42 25.79 -17.10 7.01
CA ILE A 42 25.17 -15.92 7.67
C ILE A 42 24.01 -16.35 8.57
N THR A 43 23.17 -17.26 8.10
CA THR A 43 22.06 -17.80 8.91
C THR A 43 22.55 -18.54 10.15
N ALA A 44 23.66 -19.28 10.06
CA ALA A 44 24.28 -19.92 11.23
C ALA A 44 24.75 -18.91 12.29
N ILE A 45 25.30 -17.76 11.87
CA ILE A 45 25.70 -16.68 12.78
C ILE A 45 24.48 -16.09 13.49
N CYS A 46 23.42 -15.80 12.75
CA CYS A 46 22.18 -15.30 13.34
C CYS A 46 21.55 -16.33 14.30
N ALA A 47 21.57 -17.61 13.95
CA ALA A 47 21.01 -18.70 14.75
C ALA A 47 21.71 -18.89 16.10
N ALA A 48 23.00 -18.56 16.18
CA ALA A 48 23.77 -18.62 17.43
C ALA A 48 23.32 -17.57 18.48
N LYS A 49 22.58 -16.51 18.07
CA LYS A 49 22.08 -15.42 18.94
C LYS A 49 23.13 -14.78 19.86
N GLY A 50 24.40 -14.89 19.49
CA GLY A 50 25.53 -14.41 20.28
C GLY A 50 26.00 -13.00 19.92
N PRO A 51 27.17 -12.57 20.41
CA PRO A 51 27.75 -11.25 20.15
C PRO A 51 27.89 -10.92 18.65
N LEU A 52 28.16 -11.93 17.81
CA LEU A 52 28.26 -11.75 16.36
C LEU A 52 26.92 -11.39 15.70
N ALA A 53 25.79 -11.89 16.21
CA ALA A 53 24.47 -11.52 15.72
C ALA A 53 24.11 -10.07 16.11
N ARG A 54 24.48 -9.64 17.32
CA ARG A 54 24.37 -8.24 17.77
C ARG A 54 25.27 -7.31 16.96
N LEU A 55 26.50 -7.73 16.69
CA LEU A 55 27.41 -6.97 15.84
C LEU A 55 26.84 -6.83 14.42
N LEU A 56 26.31 -7.92 13.84
CA LEU A 56 25.80 -7.92 12.47
C LEU A 56 24.78 -6.80 12.19
N VAL A 57 23.83 -6.59 13.11
CA VAL A 57 22.77 -5.58 12.96
C VAL A 57 23.25 -4.14 13.15
N THR A 58 24.42 -3.93 13.75
CA THR A 58 25.01 -2.59 13.92
C THR A 58 25.96 -2.22 12.78
N LEU A 59 26.35 -3.19 11.93
CA LEU A 59 27.20 -2.93 10.78
C LEU A 59 26.47 -2.09 9.71
N PRO A 60 27.18 -1.20 8.99
CA PRO A 60 26.59 -0.42 7.90
C PRO A 60 25.98 -1.26 6.77
N ILE A 61 26.36 -2.53 6.65
CA ILE A 61 25.80 -3.46 5.66
C ILE A 61 24.38 -3.92 6.03
N PHE A 62 23.99 -3.84 7.30
CA PHE A 62 22.64 -4.14 7.72
C PHE A 62 21.70 -2.99 7.35
N ARG A 63 22.10 -1.76 7.67
CA ARG A 63 21.41 -0.53 7.26
C ARG A 63 22.45 0.49 6.75
N PRO A 64 22.60 0.65 5.43
CA PRO A 64 23.49 1.63 4.82
C PRO A 64 23.28 3.02 5.42
N LYS A 65 24.37 3.66 5.85
CA LYS A 65 24.32 5.03 6.39
C LYS A 65 23.75 5.97 5.35
N GLU A 66 22.91 6.89 5.79
CA GLU A 66 22.38 7.99 5.00
C GLU A 66 23.57 8.75 4.39
N GLN A 67 23.69 8.72 3.07
CA GLN A 67 24.55 9.67 2.38
C GLN A 67 23.70 10.91 2.17
N SER A 68 24.24 12.09 2.46
CA SER A 68 23.62 13.36 2.08
C SER A 68 23.23 13.27 0.62
N ALA A 69 21.93 13.25 0.34
CA ALA A 69 21.39 12.99 -0.99
C ALA A 69 22.11 13.86 -2.02
N THR A 70 22.84 13.25 -2.95
CA THR A 70 23.14 13.93 -4.20
C THR A 70 21.79 14.07 -4.90
N PRO A 71 21.33 15.29 -5.23
CA PRO A 71 20.02 15.47 -5.82
C PRO A 71 19.95 14.65 -7.11
N ALA A 72 19.01 13.70 -7.15
CA ALA A 72 18.63 13.07 -8.40
C ALA A 72 18.33 14.19 -9.41
N MET A 73 18.98 14.11 -10.58
CA MET A 73 18.99 15.14 -11.62
C MET A 73 17.65 15.90 -11.74
N PRO A 74 17.60 17.20 -11.39
CA PRO A 74 16.36 17.99 -11.39
C PRO A 74 15.66 18.08 -12.76
N ASN A 75 16.38 17.81 -13.86
CA ASN A 75 15.93 18.12 -15.21
C ASN A 75 15.09 17.04 -15.92
N PHE A 76 15.01 15.79 -15.43
CA PHE A 76 14.13 14.79 -16.09
C PHE A 76 12.66 14.93 -15.64
N MET A 77 12.42 15.34 -14.39
CA MET A 77 11.06 15.52 -13.86
C MET A 77 10.29 16.68 -14.53
N ALA A 78 10.98 17.75 -14.91
CA ALA A 78 10.34 18.89 -15.59
C ALA A 78 9.84 18.55 -17.01
N MET A 79 10.39 17.51 -17.65
CA MET A 79 9.95 17.05 -18.98
C MET A 79 8.79 16.06 -18.94
N MET A 80 8.51 15.40 -17.81
CA MET A 80 7.52 14.32 -17.70
C MET A 80 6.24 14.72 -16.91
N GLY A 81 5.91 16.02 -16.89
CA GLY A 81 4.55 16.49 -16.58
C GLY A 81 4.05 16.37 -15.13
N GLY A 82 4.92 16.10 -14.15
CA GLY A 82 4.53 16.03 -12.73
C GLY A 82 4.59 17.40 -12.06
N GLY A 83 3.44 18.05 -11.89
CA GLY A 83 3.32 19.31 -11.15
C GLY A 83 3.84 19.21 -9.72
N ALA A 84 4.68 20.16 -9.32
CA ALA A 84 5.18 20.29 -7.96
C ALA A 84 4.04 20.72 -7.02
N SER A 85 3.60 19.82 -6.13
CA SER A 85 2.82 20.18 -4.95
C SER A 85 3.71 20.16 -3.70
N GLY A 86 3.54 21.18 -2.87
CA GLY A 86 4.52 21.64 -1.89
C GLY A 86 4.65 20.85 -0.59
N SER A 87 5.60 21.32 0.23
CA SER A 87 5.86 20.92 1.63
C SER A 87 6.22 19.45 1.85
N ARG A 88 7.44 19.07 1.46
CA ARG A 88 8.06 17.81 1.89
C ARG A 88 8.94 18.07 3.11
N GLY A 89 8.57 17.50 4.26
CA GLY A 89 9.56 17.11 5.28
C GLY A 89 10.61 16.17 4.68
N PRO A 90 11.65 15.72 5.41
CA PRO A 90 12.78 14.99 4.82
C PRO A 90 12.37 13.58 4.35
N GLN A 91 11.68 13.49 3.20
CA GLN A 91 11.58 12.29 2.41
C GLN A 91 12.95 12.09 1.77
N GLN A 92 13.69 11.09 2.26
CA GLN A 92 15.00 10.76 1.74
C GLN A 92 14.83 10.10 0.36
N PRO A 93 15.20 10.78 -0.73
CA PRO A 93 15.12 10.18 -2.06
C PRO A 93 16.08 8.98 -2.11
N GLY A 94 15.68 7.85 -2.69
CA GLY A 94 16.61 6.74 -2.94
C GLY A 94 16.54 5.55 -1.97
N MET A 95 15.96 5.69 -0.77
CA MET A 95 16.26 4.74 0.33
C MET A 95 15.70 3.34 0.13
N GLY A 96 14.51 3.17 -0.48
CA GLY A 96 13.89 1.86 -0.68
C GLY A 96 14.71 0.98 -1.62
N TYR A 97 15.06 1.51 -2.80
CA TYR A 97 15.90 0.83 -3.80
C TYR A 97 17.33 0.59 -3.27
N ARG A 98 17.87 1.54 -2.50
CA ARG A 98 19.19 1.38 -1.87
C ARG A 98 19.19 0.26 -0.83
N LEU A 99 18.17 0.18 0.01
CA LEU A 99 18.04 -0.94 0.96
C LEU A 99 17.91 -2.27 0.23
N GLN A 100 17.17 -2.33 -0.89
CA GLN A 100 17.11 -3.53 -1.72
C GLN A 100 18.49 -3.97 -2.24
N THR A 101 19.34 -3.02 -2.66
CA THR A 101 20.57 -3.31 -3.42
C THR A 101 21.87 -3.23 -2.63
N GLU A 102 21.88 -2.61 -1.45
CA GLU A 102 23.09 -2.36 -0.64
C GLU A 102 23.01 -2.91 0.79
N SER A 103 21.90 -3.55 1.18
CA SER A 103 21.74 -4.08 2.54
C SER A 103 21.62 -5.60 2.59
N LEU A 104 22.01 -6.17 3.73
CA LEU A 104 21.93 -7.62 3.98
C LEU A 104 20.52 -8.16 3.79
N LEU A 105 19.53 -7.56 4.47
CA LEU A 105 18.13 -7.97 4.32
C LEU A 105 17.62 -7.74 2.90
N GLY A 106 18.13 -6.71 2.21
CA GLY A 106 17.94 -6.50 0.78
C GLY A 106 18.34 -7.72 -0.04
N TRP A 107 19.59 -8.15 0.05
CA TRP A 107 20.09 -9.30 -0.71
C TRP A 107 19.44 -10.63 -0.31
N VAL A 108 18.96 -10.73 0.94
CA VAL A 108 18.29 -11.91 1.45
C VAL A 108 16.84 -12.01 0.95
N LEU A 109 16.13 -10.88 0.80
CA LEU A 109 14.72 -10.85 0.39
C LEU A 109 14.51 -10.45 -1.08
N CYS A 110 15.54 -9.97 -1.79
CA CYS A 110 15.42 -9.55 -3.19
C CYS A 110 15.11 -10.67 -4.21
N PRO A 111 15.54 -11.94 -4.04
CA PRO A 111 15.26 -12.97 -5.04
C PRO A 111 13.76 -13.15 -5.30
N THR A 112 13.33 -12.90 -6.53
CA THR A 112 11.92 -12.89 -6.87
C THR A 112 11.70 -13.19 -8.35
N ILE A 113 10.52 -13.70 -8.66
CA ILE A 113 10.09 -14.01 -10.02
C ILE A 113 9.42 -12.83 -10.73
N LEU A 114 9.05 -11.75 -10.01
CA LEU A 114 8.26 -10.62 -10.54
C LEU A 114 9.09 -9.53 -11.23
N ASP A 115 10.36 -9.38 -10.88
CA ASP A 115 11.18 -8.25 -11.35
C ASP A 115 11.77 -8.49 -12.76
N THR A 116 10.93 -8.85 -13.72
CA THR A 116 11.31 -9.16 -15.11
C THR A 116 12.22 -8.08 -15.72
N GLY A 117 11.94 -6.80 -15.46
CA GLY A 117 12.69 -5.67 -16.00
C GLY A 117 14.11 -5.49 -15.46
N LEU A 118 14.49 -6.17 -14.37
CA LEU A 118 15.84 -6.08 -13.78
C LEU A 118 16.81 -7.16 -14.29
N TYR A 119 16.32 -8.20 -14.94
CA TYR A 119 17.17 -9.29 -15.42
C TYR A 119 17.87 -8.91 -16.73
N LYS A 120 19.22 -8.97 -16.73
CA LYS A 120 20.05 -8.77 -17.93
C LYS A 120 19.97 -9.94 -18.91
N GLU A 121 19.64 -11.13 -18.41
CA GLU A 121 19.46 -12.35 -19.20
C GLU A 121 17.97 -12.62 -19.45
N LYS A 122 17.50 -13.85 -19.23
CA LYS A 122 16.08 -14.20 -19.35
C LYS A 122 15.38 -14.11 -18.00
N SER A 123 14.23 -13.44 -17.95
CA SER A 123 13.37 -13.44 -16.76
C SER A 123 12.63 -14.77 -16.58
N SER A 124 12.06 -15.00 -15.39
CA SER A 124 11.18 -16.15 -15.12
C SER A 124 10.04 -16.25 -16.14
N ARG A 125 9.44 -15.11 -16.55
CA ARG A 125 8.42 -15.10 -17.62
C ARG A 125 8.99 -15.61 -18.93
N GLN A 126 10.15 -15.10 -19.34
CA GLN A 126 10.77 -15.47 -20.62
C GLN A 126 11.25 -16.93 -20.64
N ILE A 127 11.68 -17.47 -19.51
CA ILE A 127 12.10 -18.87 -19.39
C ILE A 127 10.87 -19.79 -19.39
N HIS A 128 9.87 -19.48 -18.56
CA HIS A 128 8.83 -20.43 -18.21
C HIS A 128 7.48 -20.19 -18.88
N PHE A 129 7.21 -18.98 -19.37
CA PHE A 129 5.92 -18.57 -19.95
C PHE A 129 6.06 -17.99 -21.36
N GLN A 130 7.18 -18.20 -22.05
CA GLN A 130 7.25 -17.92 -23.49
C GLN A 130 6.41 -18.92 -24.30
N GLY A 131 5.67 -18.43 -25.30
CA GLY A 131 4.86 -19.25 -26.21
C GLY A 131 3.66 -19.91 -25.52
N LEU A 132 3.02 -19.19 -24.59
CA LEU A 132 1.94 -19.68 -23.75
C LEU A 132 0.77 -20.29 -24.53
N SER A 133 0.44 -19.74 -25.71
CA SER A 133 -0.61 -20.26 -26.60
C SER A 133 -0.41 -21.70 -27.04
N ARG A 134 0.83 -22.21 -26.95
CA ARG A 134 1.19 -23.59 -27.33
C ARG A 134 1.29 -24.53 -26.14
N LYS A 135 1.16 -24.02 -24.91
CA LYS A 135 1.29 -24.82 -23.68
C LYS A 135 -0.08 -25.34 -23.26
N THR A 136 -0.11 -26.59 -22.82
CA THR A 136 -1.31 -27.16 -22.20
C THR A 136 -1.46 -26.64 -20.77
N ARG A 137 -2.70 -26.59 -20.27
CA ARG A 137 -2.97 -26.18 -18.88
C ARG A 137 -2.16 -26.97 -17.84
N PRO A 138 -2.02 -28.32 -17.93
CA PRO A 138 -1.17 -29.06 -16.99
C PRO A 138 0.30 -28.63 -17.01
N ALA A 139 0.84 -28.30 -18.18
CA ALA A 139 2.23 -27.83 -18.29
C ALA A 139 2.42 -26.45 -17.60
N VAL A 140 1.45 -25.55 -17.75
CA VAL A 140 1.44 -24.26 -17.05
C VAL A 140 1.35 -24.46 -15.54
N GLN A 141 0.45 -25.32 -15.07
CA GLN A 141 0.28 -25.63 -13.64
C GLN A 141 1.54 -26.25 -13.02
N GLN A 142 2.23 -27.14 -13.75
CA GLN A 142 3.49 -27.72 -13.28
C GLN A 142 4.57 -26.65 -13.09
N VAL A 143 4.67 -25.70 -14.03
CA VAL A 143 5.59 -24.56 -13.92
C VAL A 143 5.22 -23.67 -12.73
N GLN A 144 3.94 -23.33 -12.56
CA GLN A 144 3.49 -22.52 -11.43
C GLN A 144 3.82 -23.21 -10.09
N SER A 145 3.62 -24.52 -9.99
CA SER A 145 3.97 -25.31 -8.80
C SER A 145 5.48 -25.28 -8.50
N LEU A 146 6.33 -25.40 -9.52
CA LEU A 146 7.78 -25.29 -9.37
C LEU A 146 8.19 -23.91 -8.84
N LEU A 147 7.71 -22.84 -9.48
CA LEU A 147 8.04 -21.46 -9.10
C LEU A 147 7.53 -21.15 -7.68
N LYS A 148 6.35 -21.64 -7.33
CA LYS A 148 5.74 -21.50 -6.00
C LYS A 148 6.59 -22.14 -4.91
N HIS A 149 7.12 -23.33 -5.16
CA HIS A 149 8.05 -23.98 -4.24
C HIS A 149 9.33 -23.15 -4.08
N GLY A 150 9.90 -22.66 -5.18
CA GLY A 150 11.09 -21.79 -5.15
C GLY A 150 10.88 -20.49 -4.36
N MET A 151 9.75 -19.80 -4.56
CA MET A 151 9.43 -18.57 -3.82
C MET A 151 9.23 -18.82 -2.32
N THR A 152 8.57 -19.92 -1.97
CA THR A 152 8.39 -20.33 -0.58
C THR A 152 9.75 -20.58 0.10
N GLU A 153 10.67 -21.21 -0.63
CA GLU A 153 12.02 -21.49 -0.13
C GLU A 153 12.85 -20.21 0.06
N VAL A 154 12.79 -19.25 -0.88
CA VAL A 154 13.46 -17.94 -0.73
C VAL A 154 13.00 -17.24 0.54
N LEU A 155 11.69 -17.23 0.82
CA LEU A 155 11.17 -16.57 2.01
C LEU A 155 11.54 -17.32 3.29
N ARG A 156 11.47 -18.66 3.29
CA ARG A 156 11.94 -19.48 4.42
C ARG A 156 13.38 -19.14 4.78
N GLN A 157 14.25 -18.94 3.78
CA GLN A 157 15.64 -18.54 4.01
C GLN A 157 15.74 -17.14 4.64
N GLY A 158 14.88 -16.20 4.25
CA GLY A 158 14.74 -14.90 4.92
C GLY A 158 14.31 -15.05 6.39
N SER A 159 13.33 -15.88 6.68
CA SER A 159 12.83 -16.14 8.03
C SER A 159 13.89 -16.80 8.93
N CYS A 160 14.74 -17.67 8.36
CA CYS A 160 15.90 -18.25 9.06
C CYS A 160 16.91 -17.20 9.53
N LEU A 161 16.91 -16.01 8.95
CA LEU A 161 17.76 -14.89 9.37
C LEU A 161 17.01 -13.93 10.29
N VAL A 162 15.79 -13.52 9.91
CA VAL A 162 14.99 -12.51 10.63
C VAL A 162 14.55 -13.03 12.01
N ALA A 163 14.02 -14.26 12.09
CA ALA A 163 13.46 -14.77 13.34
C ALA A 163 14.50 -14.94 14.45
N PRO A 164 15.73 -15.42 14.21
CA PRO A 164 16.78 -15.39 15.22
C PRO A 164 17.18 -13.98 15.66
N LEU A 165 17.33 -13.03 14.73
CA LEU A 165 17.72 -11.65 15.05
C LEU A 165 16.70 -10.96 15.97
N LEU A 166 15.40 -11.15 15.73
CA LEU A 166 14.34 -10.62 16.59
C LEU A 166 14.34 -11.19 18.02
N ARG A 167 14.97 -12.37 18.20
CA ARG A 167 15.09 -13.08 19.48
C ARG A 167 16.44 -12.87 20.18
N THR A 168 17.37 -12.10 19.59
CA THR A 168 18.69 -11.83 20.18
C THR A 168 18.57 -10.91 21.39
N ASP A 169 18.15 -9.67 21.18
CA ASP A 169 17.91 -8.65 22.21
C ASP A 169 16.99 -7.55 21.68
N GLU A 170 16.70 -6.55 22.51
CA GLU A 170 15.83 -5.42 22.15
C GLU A 170 16.46 -4.51 21.08
N ALA A 171 17.77 -4.27 21.14
CA ALA A 171 18.49 -3.43 20.19
C ALA A 171 18.47 -4.04 18.77
N ALA A 172 18.79 -5.32 18.64
CA ALA A 172 18.75 -6.03 17.37
C ALA A 172 17.32 -6.11 16.82
N ARG A 173 16.34 -6.35 17.69
CA ARG A 173 14.93 -6.31 17.31
C ARG A 173 14.55 -4.95 16.75
N HIS A 174 14.94 -3.87 17.41
CA HIS A 174 14.71 -2.51 16.93
C HIS A 174 15.39 -2.25 15.58
N CYS A 175 16.65 -2.65 15.39
CA CYS A 175 17.35 -2.50 14.11
C CYS A 175 16.62 -3.21 12.96
N VAL A 176 16.08 -4.42 13.19
CA VAL A 176 15.31 -5.16 12.18
C VAL A 176 14.01 -4.43 11.83
N ILE A 177 13.24 -3.97 12.83
CA ILE A 177 12.01 -3.20 12.60
C ILE A 177 12.33 -1.90 11.85
N ALA A 178 13.37 -1.20 12.26
CA ALA A 178 13.80 0.06 11.67
C ALA A 178 14.21 -0.11 10.20
N TRP A 179 14.82 -1.25 9.85
CA TRP A 179 15.12 -1.59 8.46
C TRP A 179 13.85 -1.77 7.62
N TYR A 180 12.87 -2.54 8.12
CA TYR A 180 11.58 -2.69 7.44
C TYR A 180 10.86 -1.36 7.29
N GLY A 181 10.79 -0.59 8.37
CA GLY A 181 10.19 0.74 8.40
C GLY A 181 10.85 1.68 7.39
N ALA A 182 12.18 1.71 7.31
CA ALA A 182 12.92 2.52 6.36
C ALA A 182 12.68 2.11 4.90
N LEU A 183 12.57 0.81 4.60
CA LEU A 183 12.28 0.34 3.23
C LEU A 183 10.86 0.70 2.82
N VAL A 184 9.88 0.54 3.72
CA VAL A 184 8.50 0.97 3.49
C VAL A 184 8.46 2.49 3.28
N THR A 185 9.14 3.29 4.11
CA THR A 185 9.24 4.76 3.94
C THR A 185 9.82 5.15 2.59
N GLY A 186 10.91 4.49 2.19
CA GLY A 186 11.55 4.72 0.91
C GLY A 186 10.67 4.37 -0.30
N THR A 187 9.56 3.67 -0.10
CA THR A 187 8.67 3.17 -1.16
C THR A 187 7.34 3.95 -1.23
N GLU A 188 7.07 4.87 -0.31
CA GLU A 188 5.80 5.62 -0.25
C GLU A 188 5.49 6.45 -1.50
N CYS A 189 6.49 6.88 -2.26
CA CYS A 189 6.25 7.60 -3.52
C CYS A 189 5.51 6.74 -4.56
N ARG A 190 5.57 5.41 -4.43
CA ARG A 190 4.88 4.46 -5.30
C ARG A 190 3.35 4.51 -5.16
N THR A 191 2.82 4.85 -3.99
CA THR A 191 1.36 4.93 -3.78
C THR A 191 0.73 6.18 -4.40
N LYS A 192 1.51 7.25 -4.59
CA LYS A 192 0.97 8.58 -4.94
C LYS A 192 1.10 8.97 -6.41
N SER A 193 2.11 8.49 -7.13
CA SER A 193 2.30 8.88 -8.56
C SER A 193 3.26 8.02 -9.37
N ALA A 194 3.97 7.05 -8.78
CA ALA A 194 5.11 6.39 -9.43
C ALA A 194 4.85 4.98 -9.98
N CYS A 195 3.63 4.45 -9.85
CA CYS A 195 3.27 3.21 -10.52
C CYS A 195 2.99 3.48 -12.01
N THR A 196 3.96 3.22 -12.88
CA THR A 196 3.82 3.38 -14.35
C THR A 196 2.82 2.44 -15.00
N LEU A 197 2.47 1.35 -14.33
CA LEU A 197 1.55 0.35 -14.86
C LEU A 197 0.10 0.80 -14.64
N ASP A 198 -0.27 1.18 -13.42
CA ASP A 198 -1.65 1.61 -13.12
C ASP A 198 -1.89 3.11 -13.38
N GLN A 199 -0.91 3.99 -13.12
CA GLN A 199 -1.02 5.47 -13.21
C GLN A 199 -2.28 6.06 -12.55
N GLY A 200 -2.94 5.33 -11.64
CA GLY A 200 -4.21 5.72 -11.03
C GLY A 200 -5.42 5.69 -11.98
N GLN A 201 -5.29 5.12 -13.17
CA GLN A 201 -6.38 5.02 -14.16
C GLN A 201 -6.99 3.61 -14.23
N GLY A 202 -6.50 2.68 -13.42
CA GLY A 202 -6.98 1.31 -13.39
C GLY A 202 -6.64 0.53 -14.65
N PRO A 203 -7.24 -0.67 -14.77
CA PRO A 203 -7.01 -1.56 -15.91
C PRO A 203 -7.34 -0.95 -17.28
N ASN A 204 -8.32 -0.05 -17.34
CA ASN A 204 -8.73 0.59 -18.59
C ASN A 204 -7.65 1.56 -19.10
N GLY A 205 -7.11 2.43 -18.24
CA GLY A 205 -5.98 3.29 -18.63
C GLY A 205 -4.73 2.50 -19.00
N PHE A 206 -4.49 1.37 -18.31
CA PHE A 206 -3.43 0.44 -18.69
C PHE A 206 -3.64 -0.14 -20.11
N ILE A 207 -4.86 -0.54 -20.46
CA ILE A 207 -5.18 -1.04 -21.81
C ILE A 207 -5.04 0.05 -22.86
N ASP A 208 -5.55 1.26 -22.58
CA ASP A 208 -5.48 2.38 -23.52
C ASP A 208 -4.03 2.74 -23.84
N THR A 209 -3.17 2.77 -22.82
CA THR A 209 -1.73 2.97 -23.00
C THR A 209 -1.07 1.83 -23.78
N LEU A 210 -1.51 0.58 -23.61
CA LEU A 210 -1.03 -0.54 -24.43
C LEU A 210 -1.47 -0.48 -25.91
N ASN A 211 -2.54 0.24 -26.22
CA ASN A 211 -2.98 0.51 -27.59
C ASN A 211 -2.27 1.72 -28.24
N SER A 212 -1.41 2.43 -27.48
CA SER A 212 -0.66 3.58 -27.98
C SER A 212 0.24 3.22 -29.17
N PRO A 213 0.40 4.11 -30.17
CA PRO A 213 1.37 3.90 -31.25
C PRO A 213 2.83 4.00 -30.78
N MET A 214 3.09 4.50 -29.57
CA MET A 214 4.45 4.60 -29.02
C MET A 214 4.94 3.23 -28.50
N PRO A 215 6.07 2.69 -29.01
CA PRO A 215 6.58 1.38 -28.60
C PRO A 215 6.86 1.26 -27.09
N GLN A 216 7.32 2.34 -26.46
CA GLN A 216 7.60 2.38 -25.02
C GLN A 216 6.33 2.17 -24.17
N GLN A 217 5.16 2.50 -24.71
CA GLN A 217 3.88 2.36 -24.03
C GLN A 217 3.12 1.10 -24.44
N SER A 218 3.25 0.65 -25.69
CA SER A 218 2.53 -0.52 -26.21
C SER A 218 3.21 -1.87 -25.94
N ASN A 219 4.49 -1.88 -25.61
CA ASN A 219 5.24 -3.09 -25.27
C ASN A 219 5.36 -3.26 -23.76
N ILE A 220 4.79 -4.36 -23.24
CA ILE A 220 4.81 -4.71 -21.81
C ILE A 220 6.24 -4.82 -21.26
N ASP A 221 7.16 -5.43 -22.00
CA ASP A 221 8.55 -5.57 -21.57
C ASP A 221 9.26 -4.23 -21.42
N MET A 222 9.00 -3.30 -22.35
CA MET A 222 9.54 -1.94 -22.24
C MET A 222 8.94 -1.21 -21.03
N ARG A 223 7.65 -1.42 -20.71
CA ARG A 223 7.03 -0.83 -19.51
C ARG A 223 7.61 -1.38 -18.22
N LEU A 224 7.85 -2.68 -18.12
CA LEU A 224 8.49 -3.30 -16.96
C LEU A 224 9.93 -2.80 -16.77
N GLN A 225 10.67 -2.61 -17.87
CA GLN A 225 12.00 -1.98 -17.83
C GLN A 225 11.93 -0.51 -17.38
N MET A 226 10.95 0.26 -17.86
CA MET A 226 10.73 1.64 -17.40
C MET A 226 10.39 1.69 -15.91
N GLN A 227 9.56 0.77 -15.40
CA GLN A 227 9.23 0.68 -13.99
C GLN A 227 10.48 0.38 -13.14
N ALA A 228 11.32 -0.56 -13.58
CA ALA A 228 12.58 -0.87 -12.93
C ALA A 228 13.54 0.34 -12.91
N MET A 229 13.64 1.06 -14.03
CA MET A 229 14.43 2.30 -14.12
C MET A 229 13.86 3.38 -13.19
N GLN A 230 12.54 3.52 -13.09
CA GLN A 230 11.92 4.46 -12.15
C GLN A 230 12.16 4.08 -10.70
N ALA A 231 12.12 2.80 -10.35
CA ALA A 231 12.49 2.33 -9.00
C ALA A 231 13.90 2.79 -8.64
N GLN A 232 14.85 2.64 -9.57
CA GLN A 232 16.21 3.10 -9.39
C GLN A 232 16.33 4.64 -9.29
N MET A 233 15.64 5.38 -10.16
CA MET A 233 15.74 6.85 -10.21
C MET A 233 15.02 7.54 -9.04
N GLN A 234 13.84 7.05 -8.68
CA GLN A 234 13.00 7.63 -7.63
C GLN A 234 13.29 7.01 -6.26
N GLY A 235 13.94 5.85 -6.23
CA GLY A 235 14.43 5.25 -5.00
C GLY A 235 13.48 4.35 -4.26
N PHE A 236 12.40 3.89 -4.89
CA PHE A 236 11.45 2.98 -4.28
C PHE A 236 11.83 1.51 -4.49
N ALA A 237 11.41 0.62 -3.59
CA ALA A 237 11.63 -0.80 -3.75
C ALA A 237 10.81 -1.35 -4.94
N THR A 238 11.41 -2.24 -5.71
CA THR A 238 10.74 -2.91 -6.84
C THR A 238 9.52 -3.72 -6.43
N PRO A 239 8.60 -4.05 -7.36
CA PRO A 239 7.41 -4.86 -7.08
C PRO A 239 7.74 -6.18 -6.37
N GLY A 240 8.70 -6.94 -6.88
CA GLY A 240 9.10 -8.22 -6.31
C GLY A 240 9.70 -8.09 -4.91
N MET A 241 10.55 -7.08 -4.69
CA MET A 241 11.05 -6.77 -3.34
C MET A 241 9.91 -6.38 -2.39
N GLY A 242 8.98 -5.54 -2.84
CA GLY A 242 7.82 -5.10 -2.05
C GLY A 242 6.98 -6.29 -1.55
N VAL A 243 6.66 -7.23 -2.44
CA VAL A 243 5.90 -8.44 -2.07
C VAL A 243 6.68 -9.34 -1.12
N ASN A 244 7.97 -9.58 -1.38
CA ASN A 244 8.78 -10.43 -0.51
C ASN A 244 8.93 -9.84 0.91
N VAL A 245 9.15 -8.52 1.00
CA VAL A 245 9.19 -7.82 2.28
C VAL A 245 7.85 -7.89 2.98
N PHE A 246 6.75 -7.63 2.26
CA PHE A 246 5.41 -7.72 2.82
C PHE A 246 5.13 -9.12 3.35
N TRP A 247 5.44 -10.17 2.60
CA TRP A 247 5.28 -11.56 3.06
C TRP A 247 6.16 -11.85 4.28
N SER A 248 7.41 -11.38 4.31
CA SER A 248 8.25 -11.49 5.50
C SER A 248 7.62 -10.80 6.74
N ILE A 249 6.99 -9.63 6.56
CA ILE A 249 6.27 -8.94 7.64
C ILE A 249 5.01 -9.71 8.06
N LEU A 250 4.27 -10.33 7.13
CA LEU A 250 3.13 -11.19 7.44
C LEU A 250 3.52 -12.34 8.38
N GLU A 251 4.71 -12.94 8.18
CA GLU A 251 5.22 -13.97 9.10
C GLU A 251 5.49 -13.45 10.52
N LEU A 252 5.79 -12.16 10.67
CA LEU A 252 5.94 -11.50 11.97
C LEU A 252 4.60 -11.23 12.64
N VAL A 253 3.53 -11.06 11.85
CA VAL A 253 2.14 -10.91 12.33
C VAL A 253 1.54 -12.25 12.75
N ARG A 254 1.90 -13.35 12.08
CA ARG A 254 1.39 -14.71 12.33
C ARG A 254 1.26 -15.09 13.83
N PRO A 255 2.20 -14.75 14.73
CA PRO A 255 2.10 -15.08 16.16
C PRO A 255 1.07 -14.25 16.94
N ILE A 256 0.58 -13.13 16.40
CA ILE A 256 -0.40 -12.26 17.05
C ILE A 256 -1.78 -12.88 16.87
N LYS A 257 -2.34 -13.43 17.95
CA LYS A 257 -3.63 -14.10 17.90
C LYS A 257 -4.76 -13.10 17.77
N LEU A 258 -5.87 -13.49 17.12
CA LEU A 258 -7.08 -12.67 17.03
C LEU A 258 -7.59 -12.20 18.40
N ALA A 259 -7.53 -13.07 19.41
CA ALA A 259 -7.89 -12.74 20.79
C ALA A 259 -7.04 -11.60 21.39
N GLN A 260 -5.87 -11.30 20.82
CA GLN A 260 -4.99 -10.21 21.25
C GLN A 260 -5.24 -8.89 20.49
N ALA A 261 -6.21 -8.84 19.55
CA ALA A 261 -6.52 -7.64 18.78
C ALA A 261 -6.78 -6.41 19.68
N HIS A 262 -7.52 -6.60 20.78
CA HIS A 262 -7.83 -5.56 21.75
C HIS A 262 -6.60 -5.04 22.53
N THR A 263 -5.46 -5.73 22.47
CA THR A 263 -4.22 -5.32 23.13
C THR A 263 -3.32 -4.46 22.25
N LEU A 264 -3.65 -4.36 20.95
CA LEU A 264 -2.99 -3.48 19.99
C LEU A 264 -3.46 -2.05 20.25
N ASP A 265 -2.54 -1.10 20.27
CA ASP A 265 -2.85 0.28 20.62
C ASP A 265 -3.32 1.09 19.39
N PRO A 266 -4.57 1.57 19.34
CA PRO A 266 -5.05 2.46 18.27
C PRO A 266 -4.39 3.84 18.29
N PHE A 267 -3.98 4.32 19.47
CA PHE A 267 -3.34 5.62 19.63
C PHE A 267 -1.84 5.60 19.35
N TYR A 268 -1.27 4.44 19.00
CA TYR A 268 0.14 4.34 18.59
C TYR A 268 0.49 5.34 17.48
N ILE A 269 -0.45 5.61 16.57
CA ILE A 269 -0.28 6.56 15.48
C ILE A 269 -0.15 8.02 15.92
N LEU A 270 -0.55 8.34 17.15
CA LEU A 270 -0.42 9.67 17.73
C LEU A 270 0.86 9.83 18.55
N GLN A 271 1.60 8.74 18.82
CA GLN A 271 2.79 8.79 19.64
C GLN A 271 3.94 9.47 18.91
N GLU A 272 4.70 10.27 19.65
CA GLU A 272 5.88 10.96 19.13
C GLU A 272 7.16 10.20 19.51
N GLY A 273 8.17 10.26 18.64
CA GLY A 273 9.50 9.73 18.91
C GLY A 273 10.14 9.07 17.69
N PRO A 274 11.48 8.89 17.71
CA PRO A 274 12.22 8.38 16.56
C PRO A 274 11.79 6.96 16.17
N GLN A 275 11.58 6.08 17.16
CA GLN A 275 11.18 4.69 16.90
C GLN A 275 9.76 4.59 16.33
N HIS A 276 8.84 5.45 16.78
CA HIS A 276 7.48 5.54 16.25
C HIS A 276 7.48 5.99 14.79
N ALA A 277 8.27 7.02 14.49
CA ALA A 277 8.41 7.56 13.14
C ALA A 277 9.00 6.53 12.15
N GLU A 278 9.89 5.63 12.60
CA GLU A 278 10.43 4.56 11.76
C GLU A 278 9.36 3.55 11.35
N VAL A 279 8.48 3.18 12.27
CA VAL A 279 7.38 2.23 12.01
C VAL A 279 6.28 2.88 11.17
N LEU A 280 5.84 4.08 11.55
CA LEU A 280 4.67 4.74 10.95
C LEU A 280 5.01 5.53 9.68
N GLY A 281 6.21 6.09 9.55
CA GLY A 281 6.63 6.88 8.39
C GLY A 281 5.60 7.90 7.90
N GLY A 282 5.06 7.73 6.71
CA GLY A 282 4.04 8.61 6.12
C GLY A 282 2.61 8.39 6.65
N PHE A 283 2.31 7.27 7.32
CA PHE A 283 0.97 7.01 7.88
C PHE A 283 0.53 8.09 8.86
N VAL A 284 1.45 8.74 9.58
CA VAL A 284 1.13 9.88 10.47
C VAL A 284 0.50 11.07 9.74
N LYS A 285 0.64 11.16 8.41
CA LYS A 285 0.12 12.25 7.57
C LYS A 285 -1.11 11.85 6.75
N GLU A 286 -1.50 10.58 6.78
CA GLU A 286 -2.69 10.12 6.07
C GLU A 286 -3.96 10.69 6.71
N ALA A 287 -4.99 10.87 5.89
CA ALA A 287 -6.31 11.29 6.37
C ALA A 287 -6.84 10.32 7.44
N ARG A 288 -7.65 10.85 8.35
CA ARG A 288 -8.21 10.10 9.48
C ARG A 288 -9.71 9.89 9.30
N PHE A 289 -10.27 8.94 10.05
CA PHE A 289 -11.73 8.76 10.05
C PHE A 289 -12.47 9.89 10.75
N GLY A 290 -11.89 10.44 11.82
CA GLY A 290 -12.47 11.58 12.51
C GLY A 290 -12.02 12.90 11.91
N ASP A 291 -12.85 13.93 12.09
CA ASP A 291 -12.50 15.29 11.73
C ASP A 291 -11.40 15.85 12.64
N ASN A 292 -10.79 16.97 12.25
CA ASN A 292 -9.67 17.56 13.00
C ASN A 292 -10.00 17.80 14.48
N GLU A 293 -11.22 18.24 14.80
CA GLU A 293 -11.66 18.46 16.19
C GLU A 293 -11.69 17.17 17.00
N GLU A 294 -12.22 16.10 16.41
CA GLU A 294 -12.33 14.77 17.04
C GLU A 294 -10.95 14.13 17.22
N VAL A 295 -10.04 14.32 16.28
CA VAL A 295 -8.64 13.84 16.38
C VAL A 295 -7.90 14.59 17.50
N GLU A 296 -8.10 15.90 17.63
CA GLU A 296 -7.51 16.69 18.72
C GLU A 296 -8.10 16.31 20.09
N GLU A 297 -9.38 15.95 20.15
CA GLU A 297 -9.99 15.40 21.36
C GLU A 297 -9.38 14.03 21.71
N ALA A 298 -9.25 13.14 20.73
CA ALA A 298 -8.66 11.82 20.91
C ALA A 298 -7.18 11.88 21.36
N LYS A 299 -6.42 12.88 20.92
CA LYS A 299 -5.06 13.17 21.43
C LYS A 299 -5.04 13.46 22.92
N LYS A 300 -6.03 14.19 23.44
CA LYS A 300 -6.16 14.46 24.88
C LYS A 300 -6.45 13.17 25.65
N THR A 301 -7.28 12.29 25.09
CA THR A 301 -7.59 10.97 25.67
C THR A 301 -6.39 10.02 25.64
N ALA A 302 -5.51 10.13 24.64
CA ALA A 302 -4.34 9.28 24.51
C ALA A 302 -3.35 9.46 25.69
N GLY A 303 -3.15 10.68 26.19
CA GLY A 303 -2.27 11.00 27.33
C GLY A 303 -0.80 10.63 27.12
N SER A 304 0.05 10.76 28.15
CA SER A 304 1.42 10.23 28.10
C SER A 304 1.38 8.71 28.28
N ARG A 305 1.56 7.95 27.20
CA ARG A 305 1.54 6.48 27.24
C ARG A 305 2.92 5.88 27.45
N GLU A 306 2.90 4.66 27.99
CA GLU A 306 4.06 3.77 28.08
C GLU A 306 4.62 3.43 26.69
N ALA A 307 5.85 2.91 26.68
CA ALA A 307 6.49 2.46 25.45
C ALA A 307 5.63 1.41 24.71
N PRO A 308 5.52 1.51 23.38
CA PRO A 308 4.66 0.64 22.58
C PRO A 308 5.12 -0.82 22.62
N LYS A 309 4.18 -1.73 22.83
CA LYS A 309 4.45 -3.17 22.74
C LYS A 309 4.98 -3.53 21.35
N PHE A 310 5.93 -4.45 21.29
CA PHE A 310 6.48 -4.94 20.03
C PHE A 310 5.40 -5.46 19.06
N THR A 311 4.37 -6.13 19.56
CA THR A 311 3.23 -6.60 18.75
C THR A 311 2.46 -5.45 18.09
N THR A 312 2.29 -4.32 18.79
CA THR A 312 1.68 -3.10 18.24
C THR A 312 2.54 -2.55 17.10
N GLN A 313 3.86 -2.48 17.29
CA GLN A 313 4.79 -2.00 16.25
C GLN A 313 4.73 -2.88 14.99
N ILE A 314 4.76 -4.20 15.14
CA ILE A 314 4.67 -5.16 14.03
C ILE A 314 3.32 -5.05 13.31
N PHE A 315 2.22 -4.95 14.05
CA PHE A 315 0.89 -4.80 13.46
C PHE A 315 0.77 -3.52 12.63
N TRP A 316 1.17 -2.37 13.17
CA TRP A 316 1.12 -1.10 12.43
C TRP A 316 2.08 -1.08 11.24
N LEU A 317 3.27 -1.67 11.37
CA LEU A 317 4.19 -1.87 10.25
C LEU A 317 3.55 -2.72 9.14
N ALA A 318 2.80 -3.77 9.50
CA ALA A 318 2.12 -4.64 8.54
C ALA A 318 0.96 -3.94 7.81
N LEU A 319 0.13 -3.17 8.53
CA LEU A 319 -0.90 -2.33 7.91
C LEU A 319 -0.30 -1.33 6.92
N ARG A 320 0.82 -0.72 7.29
CA ARG A 320 1.52 0.21 6.41
C ARG A 320 2.17 -0.48 5.22
N ALA A 321 2.76 -1.66 5.41
CA ALA A 321 3.32 -2.45 4.33
C ALA A 321 2.23 -2.95 3.37
N LEU A 322 1.03 -3.26 3.86
CA LEU A 322 -0.14 -3.58 3.04
C LEU A 322 -0.42 -2.41 2.07
N HIS A 323 -0.56 -1.19 2.62
CA HIS A 323 -0.83 0.03 1.86
C HIS A 323 0.27 0.37 0.85
N VAL A 324 1.53 0.33 1.28
CA VAL A 324 2.67 0.88 0.52
C VAL A 324 3.33 -0.13 -0.40
N LEU A 325 3.35 -1.41 -0.02
CA LEU A 325 4.04 -2.45 -0.77
C LEU A 325 3.08 -3.37 -1.51
N PHE A 326 2.01 -3.83 -0.86
CA PHE A 326 1.17 -4.89 -1.43
C PHE A 326 0.08 -4.37 -2.36
N VAL A 327 -0.75 -3.43 -1.89
CA VAL A 327 -1.87 -2.86 -2.68
C VAL A 327 -1.41 -2.33 -4.05
N PRO A 328 -0.29 -1.58 -4.17
CA PRO A 328 0.19 -1.16 -5.49
C PRO A 328 0.53 -2.33 -6.43
N VAL A 329 1.10 -3.42 -5.91
CA VAL A 329 1.43 -4.61 -6.72
C VAL A 329 0.16 -5.38 -7.09
N LEU A 330 -0.85 -5.36 -6.21
CA LEU A 330 -2.17 -5.93 -6.47
C LEU A 330 -2.85 -5.26 -7.67
N LYS A 331 -2.81 -3.92 -7.74
CA LYS A 331 -3.31 -3.15 -8.89
C LYS A 331 -2.57 -3.49 -10.18
N GLU A 332 -1.26 -3.66 -10.10
CA GLU A 332 -0.42 -4.08 -11.24
C GLU A 332 -0.82 -5.45 -11.77
N GLU A 333 -1.05 -6.41 -10.87
CA GLU A 333 -1.55 -7.74 -11.23
C GLU A 333 -2.88 -7.65 -11.96
N LEU A 334 -3.83 -6.87 -11.41
CA LEU A 334 -5.17 -6.75 -11.97
C LEU A 334 -5.12 -6.17 -13.38
N CYS A 335 -4.25 -5.19 -13.61
CA CYS A 335 -3.98 -4.64 -14.92
C CYS A 335 -3.50 -5.71 -15.91
N MET A 336 -2.59 -6.59 -15.49
CA MET A 336 -2.08 -7.69 -16.33
C MET A 336 -3.18 -8.73 -16.63
N ALA A 337 -3.97 -9.12 -15.63
CA ALA A 337 -5.06 -10.07 -15.78
C ALA A 337 -6.12 -9.57 -16.78
N VAL A 338 -6.57 -8.32 -16.61
CA VAL A 338 -7.57 -7.70 -17.48
C VAL A 338 -7.02 -7.45 -18.88
N ALA A 339 -5.76 -7.03 -19.02
CA ALA A 339 -5.11 -6.88 -20.33
C ALA A 339 -5.00 -8.21 -21.08
N ALA A 340 -4.67 -9.31 -20.39
CA ALA A 340 -4.63 -10.63 -20.99
C ALA A 340 -5.99 -11.03 -21.59
N GLY A 341 -7.08 -10.80 -20.85
CA GLY A 341 -8.45 -11.01 -21.35
C GLY A 341 -8.81 -10.08 -22.52
N TYR A 342 -8.47 -8.79 -22.43
CA TYR A 342 -8.79 -7.81 -23.46
C TYR A 342 -8.11 -8.10 -24.81
N PHE A 343 -6.83 -8.50 -24.78
CA PHE A 343 -6.05 -8.78 -25.99
C PHE A 343 -6.26 -10.20 -26.53
N GLN A 344 -7.02 -11.04 -25.82
CA GLN A 344 -7.40 -12.37 -26.32
C GLN A 344 -8.10 -12.25 -27.67
N GLY A 345 -7.53 -12.91 -28.69
CA GLY A 345 -8.05 -12.87 -30.06
C GLY A 345 -7.81 -11.56 -30.83
N LYS A 346 -7.19 -10.54 -30.21
CA LYS A 346 -6.82 -9.27 -30.86
C LYS A 346 -5.33 -9.17 -31.15
N ASP A 347 -4.51 -9.42 -30.14
CA ASP A 347 -3.04 -9.37 -30.23
C ASP A 347 -2.46 -10.48 -29.34
N VAL A 348 -2.06 -11.59 -29.97
CA VAL A 348 -1.56 -12.77 -29.27
C VAL A 348 -0.28 -12.47 -28.50
N ALA A 349 0.60 -11.60 -29.02
CA ALA A 349 1.87 -11.30 -28.37
C ALA A 349 1.65 -10.49 -27.08
N LYS A 350 0.77 -9.47 -27.12
CA LYS A 350 0.40 -8.70 -25.92
C LYS A 350 -0.35 -9.56 -24.91
N MET A 351 -1.27 -10.40 -25.39
CA MET A 351 -1.99 -11.34 -24.52
C MET A 351 -1.02 -12.29 -23.82
N GLU A 352 -0.10 -12.94 -24.54
CA GLU A 352 0.87 -13.86 -23.93
C GLU A 352 1.81 -13.16 -22.93
N ALA A 353 2.24 -11.93 -23.24
CA ALA A 353 3.08 -11.16 -22.33
C ALA A 353 2.33 -10.79 -21.04
N ALA A 354 1.11 -10.26 -21.14
CA ALA A 354 0.26 -9.93 -19.99
C ALA A 354 -0.09 -11.17 -19.17
N LEU A 355 -0.49 -12.27 -19.83
CA LEU A 355 -0.84 -13.53 -19.19
C LEU A 355 0.35 -14.16 -18.47
N GLY A 356 1.54 -14.08 -19.07
CA GLY A 356 2.77 -14.56 -18.44
C GLY A 356 3.13 -13.79 -17.17
N GLU A 357 2.97 -12.46 -17.16
CA GLU A 357 3.16 -11.65 -15.95
C GLU A 357 2.08 -11.94 -14.89
N HIS A 358 0.81 -12.06 -15.30
CA HIS A 358 -0.27 -12.46 -14.39
C HIS A 358 0.03 -13.80 -13.71
N PHE A 359 0.47 -14.82 -14.45
CA PHE A 359 0.82 -16.11 -13.86
C PHE A 359 2.00 -16.05 -12.87
N LEU A 360 2.94 -15.12 -13.02
CA LEU A 360 4.01 -14.93 -12.04
C LEU A 360 3.46 -14.34 -10.73
N HIS A 361 2.50 -13.42 -10.80
CA HIS A 361 1.82 -12.89 -9.62
C HIS A 361 0.97 -13.97 -8.94
N GLU A 362 0.20 -14.73 -9.72
CA GLU A 362 -0.62 -15.85 -9.23
C GLU A 362 0.23 -16.86 -8.45
N VAL A 363 1.45 -17.18 -8.90
CA VAL A 363 2.38 -18.08 -8.19
C VAL A 363 2.60 -17.66 -6.73
N ILE A 364 2.70 -16.36 -6.47
CA ILE A 364 2.91 -15.83 -5.12
C ILE A 364 1.57 -15.70 -4.39
N PHE A 365 0.58 -15.08 -5.02
CA PHE A 365 -0.70 -14.73 -4.38
C PHE A 365 -1.58 -15.95 -4.11
N ASP A 366 -1.45 -17.02 -4.87
CA ASP A 366 -2.13 -18.29 -4.60
C ASP A 366 -1.34 -19.21 -3.67
N SER A 367 -0.19 -18.77 -3.14
CA SER A 367 0.52 -19.51 -2.10
C SER A 367 -0.34 -19.70 -0.86
N SER A 368 -0.52 -20.97 -0.44
CA SER A 368 -1.32 -21.31 0.74
C SER A 368 -0.77 -20.64 1.99
N ASN A 369 0.56 -20.57 2.10
CA ASN A 369 1.22 -19.91 3.23
C ASN A 369 0.99 -18.40 3.17
N PHE A 370 1.19 -17.78 2.00
CA PHE A 370 0.93 -16.35 1.81
C PHE A 370 -0.51 -15.99 2.15
N LEU A 371 -1.48 -16.71 1.59
CA LEU A 371 -2.91 -16.50 1.82
C LEU A 371 -3.31 -16.72 3.28
N SER A 372 -2.73 -17.72 3.94
CA SER A 372 -2.97 -17.97 5.37
C SER A 372 -2.46 -16.81 6.23
N ASP A 373 -1.27 -16.30 5.93
CA ASP A 373 -0.70 -15.19 6.69
C ASP A 373 -1.41 -13.87 6.39
N LEU A 374 -1.77 -13.63 5.13
CA LEU A 374 -2.59 -12.50 4.71
C LEU A 374 -3.96 -12.55 5.38
N GLY A 375 -4.62 -13.71 5.39
CA GLY A 375 -5.89 -13.91 6.09
C GLY A 375 -5.78 -13.63 7.59
N THR A 376 -4.64 -14.00 8.21
CA THR A 376 -4.37 -13.67 9.62
C THR A 376 -4.30 -12.16 9.82
N LEU A 377 -3.55 -11.44 8.97
CA LEU A 377 -3.49 -9.97 9.03
C LEU A 377 -4.88 -9.35 8.82
N LEU A 378 -5.62 -9.74 7.78
CA LEU A 378 -6.94 -9.19 7.47
C LEU A 378 -7.93 -9.38 8.62
N ASN A 379 -7.97 -10.58 9.21
CA ASN A 379 -8.80 -10.87 10.38
C ASN A 379 -8.40 -10.01 11.59
N LEU A 380 -7.10 -9.90 11.86
CA LEU A 380 -6.59 -9.07 12.94
C LEU A 380 -6.91 -7.58 12.73
N SER A 381 -6.80 -7.09 11.50
CA SER A 381 -7.12 -5.72 11.11
C SER A 381 -8.60 -5.40 11.29
N ILE A 382 -9.50 -6.30 10.87
CA ILE A 382 -10.94 -6.13 11.07
C ILE A 382 -11.29 -6.14 12.56
N ALA A 383 -10.76 -7.09 13.33
CA ALA A 383 -10.99 -7.14 14.77
C ALA A 383 -10.43 -5.90 15.48
N PHE A 384 -9.28 -5.39 15.03
CA PHE A 384 -8.70 -4.14 15.52
C PHE A 384 -9.59 -2.94 15.20
N CYS A 385 -10.05 -2.80 13.96
CA CYS A 385 -10.98 -1.76 13.54
C CYS A 385 -12.29 -1.81 14.33
N LEU A 386 -12.89 -3.00 14.52
CA LEU A 386 -14.10 -3.17 15.34
C LEU A 386 -13.83 -2.87 16.82
N GLY A 387 -12.68 -3.26 17.35
CA GLY A 387 -12.30 -2.97 18.74
C GLY A 387 -12.02 -1.48 18.96
N ALA A 388 -11.50 -0.79 17.95
CA ALA A 388 -11.39 0.65 17.94
C ALA A 388 -12.78 1.29 17.84
N ALA A 389 -13.67 0.87 16.96
CA ALA A 389 -15.02 1.43 16.86
C ALA A 389 -15.86 1.20 18.13
N PHE A 390 -15.77 -0.01 18.72
CA PHE A 390 -16.60 -0.47 19.83
C PHE A 390 -15.75 -1.07 20.98
N PRO A 391 -15.03 -0.23 21.76
CA PRO A 391 -14.16 -0.71 22.84
C PRO A 391 -14.88 -1.60 23.88
N ASP A 392 -16.13 -1.26 24.20
CA ASP A 392 -16.96 -2.01 25.16
C ASP A 392 -17.33 -3.42 24.69
N LYS A 393 -17.12 -3.70 23.39
CA LYS A 393 -17.40 -5.00 22.76
C LYS A 393 -16.14 -5.84 22.52
N ALA A 394 -14.98 -5.42 23.04
CA ALA A 394 -13.70 -6.11 22.84
C ALA A 394 -13.74 -7.62 23.17
N ALA A 395 -14.46 -8.02 24.22
CA ALA A 395 -14.59 -9.43 24.61
C ALA A 395 -15.39 -10.26 23.58
N GLU A 396 -16.44 -9.70 23.00
CA GLU A 396 -17.25 -10.36 21.95
C GLU A 396 -16.44 -10.49 20.64
N ILE A 397 -15.69 -9.45 20.29
CA ILE A 397 -14.82 -9.40 19.11
C ILE A 397 -13.70 -10.45 19.26
N ALA A 398 -13.05 -10.52 20.42
CA ALA A 398 -12.02 -11.51 20.70
C ALA A 398 -12.55 -12.95 20.63
N ALA A 399 -13.85 -13.16 20.87
CA ALA A 399 -14.52 -14.45 20.75
C ALA A 399 -15.04 -14.75 19.33
N GLY A 400 -14.90 -13.82 18.37
CA GLY A 400 -15.45 -13.95 17.02
C GLY A 400 -16.98 -13.92 16.97
N LYS A 401 -17.63 -13.33 17.98
CA LYS A 401 -19.09 -13.36 18.19
C LYS A 401 -19.69 -11.96 18.27
N PHE A 402 -19.19 -11.03 17.47
CA PHE A 402 -19.70 -9.65 17.48
C PHE A 402 -21.20 -9.62 17.14
N GLN A 403 -22.02 -9.18 18.09
CA GLN A 403 -23.47 -8.99 17.92
C GLN A 403 -23.81 -7.52 18.22
N GLY A 404 -23.44 -6.63 17.32
CA GLY A 404 -23.73 -5.20 17.41
C GLY A 404 -24.29 -4.65 16.10
N SER A 405 -25.13 -3.62 16.20
CA SER A 405 -25.39 -2.75 15.05
C SER A 405 -24.12 -1.94 14.78
N VAL A 406 -23.57 -2.05 13.57
CA VAL A 406 -22.41 -1.25 13.15
C VAL A 406 -22.78 0.23 12.96
N LEU A 407 -24.09 0.55 12.97
CA LEU A 407 -24.66 1.88 12.84
C LEU A 407 -24.89 2.53 14.22
N THR A 408 -23.83 2.90 14.93
CA THR A 408 -23.98 3.79 16.10
C THR A 408 -23.82 5.25 15.67
N GLU A 409 -24.62 6.15 16.26
CA GLU A 409 -24.51 7.60 16.01
C GLU A 409 -23.18 8.18 16.52
N GLN A 410 -22.48 7.46 17.39
CA GLN A 410 -21.19 7.85 17.94
C GLN A 410 -20.21 6.67 17.84
N VAL A 411 -19.05 6.92 17.24
CA VAL A 411 -17.89 6.03 17.23
C VAL A 411 -16.91 6.50 18.30
N SER A 412 -16.07 5.59 18.80
CA SER A 412 -15.15 5.92 19.88
C SER A 412 -14.00 6.86 19.42
N PRO A 413 -13.32 7.56 20.35
CA PRO A 413 -12.11 8.33 20.03
C PRO A 413 -10.98 7.48 19.41
N GLN A 414 -10.92 6.18 19.70
CA GLN A 414 -9.95 5.26 19.11
C GLN A 414 -10.16 5.10 17.60
N TRP A 415 -11.41 5.15 17.12
CA TRP A 415 -11.72 5.05 15.70
C TRP A 415 -11.28 6.30 14.94
N ASN A 416 -11.55 7.47 15.53
CA ASN A 416 -11.32 8.77 14.90
C ASN A 416 -9.85 9.00 14.52
N VAL A 417 -8.91 8.34 15.20
CA VAL A 417 -7.46 8.50 14.96
C VAL A 417 -6.90 7.53 13.93
N LEU A 418 -7.69 6.54 13.47
CA LEU A 418 -7.21 5.56 12.50
C LEU A 418 -7.08 6.20 11.11
N PRO A 419 -6.05 5.82 10.30
CA PRO A 419 -5.97 6.23 8.91
C PRO A 419 -7.16 5.73 8.08
N SER A 420 -7.75 6.61 7.27
CA SER A 420 -8.90 6.27 6.42
C SER A 420 -8.55 5.22 5.37
N CYS A 421 -7.31 5.26 4.86
CA CYS A 421 -6.82 4.32 3.84
C CYS A 421 -6.85 2.85 4.31
N LEU A 422 -6.87 2.57 5.62
CA LEU A 422 -6.94 1.20 6.13
C LEU A 422 -8.16 0.45 5.59
N MET A 423 -9.32 1.09 5.56
CA MET A 423 -10.54 0.43 5.08
C MET A 423 -10.55 0.27 3.56
N GLU A 424 -10.00 1.25 2.84
CA GLU A 424 -9.81 1.18 1.39
C GLU A 424 -8.91 0.00 1.03
N ASP A 425 -7.76 -0.12 1.68
CA ASP A 425 -6.80 -1.21 1.45
C ASP A 425 -7.40 -2.59 1.78
N LEU A 426 -8.14 -2.70 2.90
CA LEU A 426 -8.80 -3.94 3.29
C LEU A 426 -9.85 -4.36 2.26
N ILE A 427 -10.69 -3.42 1.82
CA ILE A 427 -11.72 -3.68 0.80
C ILE A 427 -11.06 -4.11 -0.51
N GLU A 428 -10.02 -3.40 -0.95
CA GLU A 428 -9.35 -3.68 -2.22
C GLU A 428 -8.72 -5.08 -2.24
N VAL A 429 -8.04 -5.46 -1.15
CA VAL A 429 -7.41 -6.78 -1.02
C VAL A 429 -8.45 -7.90 -0.94
N LEU A 430 -9.58 -7.64 -0.28
CA LEU A 430 -10.66 -8.63 -0.17
C LEU A 430 -11.42 -8.78 -1.48
N GLU A 431 -11.72 -7.69 -2.18
CA GLU A 431 -12.31 -7.71 -3.50
C GLU A 431 -11.46 -8.53 -4.47
N TYR A 432 -10.15 -8.32 -4.45
CA TYR A 432 -9.20 -9.13 -5.19
C TYR A 432 -9.32 -10.63 -4.86
N CYS A 433 -9.28 -10.97 -3.56
CA CYS A 433 -9.36 -12.37 -3.11
C CYS A 433 -10.68 -13.06 -3.51
N ILE A 434 -11.78 -12.29 -3.60
CA ILE A 434 -13.09 -12.79 -4.01
C ILE A 434 -13.17 -12.98 -5.52
N ASN A 435 -12.68 -12.00 -6.30
CA ASN A 435 -12.88 -11.95 -7.75
C ASN A 435 -11.94 -12.88 -8.53
N ILE A 436 -10.73 -13.14 -8.02
CA ILE A 436 -9.71 -13.88 -8.77
C ILE A 436 -9.65 -15.37 -8.40
N LYS A 437 -10.20 -15.78 -7.25
CA LYS A 437 -10.21 -17.21 -6.88
C LYS A 437 -11.27 -18.01 -7.66
N PRO A 438 -10.88 -19.15 -8.27
CA PRO A 438 -11.84 -20.03 -8.93
C PRO A 438 -12.83 -20.64 -7.92
N LYS A 439 -14.12 -20.67 -8.28
CA LYS A 439 -15.19 -21.30 -7.51
C LYS A 439 -14.83 -22.77 -7.19
N GLY A 440 -14.72 -23.13 -5.91
CA GLY A 440 -14.60 -24.52 -5.46
C GLY A 440 -13.29 -24.92 -4.78
N GLN A 441 -12.30 -24.02 -4.63
CA GLN A 441 -11.23 -24.24 -3.65
C GLN A 441 -11.73 -23.84 -2.26
N PRO A 442 -11.48 -24.63 -1.20
CA PRO A 442 -11.83 -24.25 0.15
C PRO A 442 -11.11 -22.94 0.48
N THR A 443 -11.86 -21.86 0.68
CA THR A 443 -11.40 -20.76 1.52
C THR A 443 -10.98 -21.39 2.84
N SER A 444 -9.82 -21.01 3.40
CA SER A 444 -9.57 -21.33 4.80
C SER A 444 -10.83 -20.91 5.57
N GLU A 445 -11.26 -21.72 6.55
CA GLU A 445 -12.47 -21.43 7.34
C GLU A 445 -12.45 -19.97 7.89
N ASP A 446 -11.24 -19.44 8.09
CA ASP A 446 -10.89 -18.07 8.47
C ASP A 446 -11.34 -16.95 7.50
N LEU A 447 -11.50 -17.22 6.20
CA LEU A 447 -11.94 -16.24 5.17
C LEU A 447 -13.47 -16.20 5.02
N SER A 448 -14.17 -17.26 5.40
CA SER A 448 -15.64 -17.38 5.30
C SER A 448 -16.39 -16.46 6.27
N VAL A 449 -15.91 -16.37 7.52
CA VAL A 449 -16.44 -15.44 8.53
C VAL A 449 -16.20 -13.98 8.12
N LEU A 450 -15.04 -13.76 7.49
CA LEU A 450 -14.57 -12.50 6.95
C LEU A 450 -15.47 -12.02 5.79
N LEU A 451 -15.89 -12.93 4.91
CA LEU A 451 -16.81 -12.62 3.81
C LEU A 451 -18.17 -12.11 4.31
N LEU A 452 -18.68 -12.68 5.40
CA LEU A 452 -19.96 -12.26 5.99
C LEU A 452 -19.85 -10.87 6.64
N LEU A 453 -18.79 -10.64 7.44
CA LEU A 453 -18.51 -9.36 8.08
C LEU A 453 -18.19 -8.25 7.07
N LEU A 454 -17.46 -8.58 6.00
CA LEU A 454 -17.15 -7.68 4.90
C LEU A 454 -18.37 -7.36 4.07
N VAL A 455 -19.22 -8.34 3.73
CA VAL A 455 -20.49 -8.07 3.03
C VAL A 455 -21.35 -7.12 3.87
N LEU A 456 -21.38 -7.31 5.19
CA LEU A 456 -22.09 -6.40 6.09
C LEU A 456 -21.50 -4.98 6.05
N LEU A 457 -20.18 -4.86 6.04
CA LEU A 457 -19.45 -3.60 6.02
C LEU A 457 -19.47 -2.90 4.65
N LEU A 458 -19.42 -3.64 3.55
CA LEU A 458 -19.62 -3.13 2.19
C LEU A 458 -21.05 -2.66 1.99
N LEU A 459 -22.04 -3.41 2.47
CA LEU A 459 -23.44 -2.96 2.50
C LEU A 459 -23.58 -1.65 3.28
N LEU A 460 -22.87 -1.52 4.40
CA LEU A 460 -22.85 -0.31 5.21
C LEU A 460 -22.22 0.88 4.46
N LEU A 461 -21.05 0.69 3.85
CA LEU A 461 -20.36 1.72 3.09
C LEU A 461 -21.19 2.16 1.88
N LEU A 462 -21.80 1.21 1.16
CA LEU A 462 -22.65 1.47 0.02
C LEU A 462 -23.93 2.21 0.43
N LEU A 463 -24.51 1.87 1.60
CA LEU A 463 -25.64 2.58 2.19
C LEU A 463 -25.25 4.02 2.60
N LEU A 464 -24.06 4.20 3.18
CA LEU A 464 -23.54 5.52 3.58
C LEU A 464 -23.27 6.40 2.35
N LEU A 465 -22.66 5.85 1.30
CA LEU A 465 -22.47 6.51 0.01
C LEU A 465 -23.80 6.87 -0.65
N LEU A 466 -24.81 5.99 -0.58
CA LEU A 466 -26.16 6.29 -1.03
C LEU A 466 -26.78 7.43 -0.23
N LEU A 467 -26.63 7.44 1.09
CA LEU A 467 -27.14 8.52 1.96
C LEU A 467 -26.46 9.85 1.65
N VAL A 468 -25.13 9.88 1.49
CA VAL A 468 -24.38 11.08 1.12
C VAL A 468 -24.76 11.55 -0.28
N SER A 469 -24.90 10.64 -1.23
CA SER A 469 -25.36 10.95 -2.59
C SER A 469 -26.77 11.54 -2.58
N MET A 470 -27.70 10.94 -1.82
CA MET A 470 -29.06 11.46 -1.65
C MET A 470 -29.06 12.85 -0.99
N TRP A 471 -28.20 13.06 0.00
CA TRP A 471 -28.07 14.36 0.69
C TRP A 471 -27.51 15.44 -0.25
N LEU A 472 -26.48 15.13 -1.05
CA LEU A 472 -25.96 16.02 -2.09
C LEU A 472 -27.01 16.33 -3.15
N LEU A 473 -27.80 15.34 -3.56
CA LEU A 473 -28.85 15.51 -4.55
C LEU A 473 -29.99 16.39 -4.02
N LEU A 474 -30.33 16.27 -2.73
CA LEU A 474 -31.26 17.16 -2.04
C LEU A 474 -30.72 18.59 -1.96
N TRP A 475 -29.43 18.76 -1.67
CA TRP A 475 -28.77 20.08 -1.62
C TRP A 475 -28.75 20.74 -3.00
N LEU A 476 -28.50 19.97 -4.06
CA LEU A 476 -28.51 20.43 -5.43
C LEU A 476 -29.94 20.80 -5.89
N LEU A 477 -30.95 20.02 -5.49
CA LEU A 477 -32.36 20.37 -5.71
C LEU A 477 -32.73 21.68 -5.01
N LEU A 478 -32.29 21.87 -3.76
CA LEU A 478 -32.51 23.11 -3.00
C LEU A 478 -31.86 24.31 -3.73
N LEU A 479 -30.63 24.14 -4.22
CA LEU A 479 -29.92 25.17 -4.98
C LEU A 479 -30.68 25.55 -6.27
N VAL A 480 -31.26 24.57 -6.98
CA VAL A 480 -32.09 24.81 -8.16
C VAL A 480 -33.38 25.55 -7.80
N VAL A 481 -34.05 25.17 -6.72
CA VAL A 481 -35.27 25.84 -6.23
C VAL A 481 -34.98 27.30 -5.84
N VAL A 482 -33.90 27.55 -5.09
CA VAL A 482 -33.48 28.90 -4.73
C VAL A 482 -33.15 29.73 -5.98
N SER A 483 -32.45 29.13 -6.95
CA SER A 483 -32.13 29.79 -8.22
C SER A 483 -33.38 30.14 -9.04
N LEU A 484 -34.38 29.26 -9.08
CA LEU A 484 -35.67 29.50 -9.74
C LEU A 484 -36.49 30.59 -9.02
N LEU A 485 -36.48 30.62 -7.69
CA LEU A 485 -37.13 31.67 -6.91
C LEU A 485 -36.49 33.04 -7.15
N LEU A 486 -35.16 33.09 -7.20
CA LEU A 486 -34.42 34.32 -7.52
C LEU A 486 -34.72 34.80 -8.94
N LEU A 487 -34.80 33.88 -9.92
CA LEU A 487 -35.20 34.20 -11.29
C LEU A 487 -36.63 34.75 -11.36
N LEU A 488 -37.57 34.14 -10.63
CA LEU A 488 -38.95 34.60 -10.55
C LEU A 488 -39.05 36.00 -9.93
N LEU A 489 -38.30 36.25 -8.85
CA LEU A 489 -38.22 37.57 -8.22
C LEU A 489 -37.65 38.62 -9.18
N LEU A 490 -36.61 38.27 -9.94
CA LEU A 490 -36.03 39.14 -10.97
C LEU A 490 -37.04 39.47 -12.07
N LEU A 491 -37.78 38.48 -12.56
CA LEU A 491 -38.83 38.67 -13.56
C LEU A 491 -39.96 39.56 -13.05
N LEU A 492 -40.38 39.37 -11.80
CA LEU A 492 -41.42 40.19 -11.16
C LEU A 492 -40.95 41.64 -10.97
N TRP A 493 -39.68 41.83 -10.61
CA TRP A 493 -39.05 43.14 -10.51
C TRP A 493 -38.97 43.85 -11.88
N LEU A 494 -38.57 43.13 -12.93
CA LEU A 494 -38.56 43.65 -14.31
C LEU A 494 -39.97 44.04 -14.79
N LEU A 495 -40.98 43.22 -14.48
CA LEU A 495 -42.38 43.52 -14.82
C LEU A 495 -42.88 44.78 -14.11
N LEU A 496 -42.54 44.95 -12.82
CA LEU A 496 -42.88 46.15 -12.05
C LEU A 496 -42.22 47.40 -12.66
N LEU A 497 -40.96 47.29 -13.07
CA LEU A 497 -40.23 48.38 -13.71
C LEU A 497 -40.84 48.77 -15.07
N LEU A 498 -41.28 47.78 -15.84
CA LEU A 498 -42.00 48.01 -17.10
C LEU A 498 -43.36 48.72 -16.88
N LEU A 499 -44.10 48.31 -15.85
CA LEU A 499 -45.37 48.95 -15.45
C LEU A 499 -45.16 50.42 -15.03
N LEU A 500 -44.12 50.69 -14.24
CA LEU A 500 -43.74 52.05 -13.84
C LEU A 500 -43.37 52.92 -15.05
N LEU A 501 -42.61 52.36 -16.00
CA LEU A 501 -42.25 53.05 -17.24
C LEU A 501 -43.50 53.39 -18.07
N LEU A 502 -44.43 52.43 -18.21
CA LEU A 502 -45.69 52.64 -18.93
C LEU A 502 -46.53 53.75 -18.28
N LEU A 503 -46.62 53.76 -16.94
CA LEU A 503 -47.33 54.80 -16.18
C LEU A 503 -46.70 56.18 -16.40
N LEU A 504 -45.36 56.26 -16.41
CA LEU A 504 -44.63 57.50 -16.68
C LEU A 504 -44.90 58.03 -18.09
N ILE A 505 -44.89 57.15 -19.09
CA ILE A 505 -45.23 57.50 -20.48
C ILE A 505 -46.67 58.04 -20.55
N LEU A 506 -47.62 57.38 -19.88
CA LEU A 506 -49.04 57.77 -19.91
C LEU A 506 -49.27 59.13 -19.22
N LEU A 507 -48.58 59.40 -18.11
CA LEU A 507 -48.54 60.72 -17.45
C LEU A 507 -47.97 61.80 -18.39
N LEU A 508 -46.88 61.51 -19.09
CA LEU A 508 -46.22 62.45 -19.98
C LEU A 508 -47.10 62.78 -21.20
N VAL A 509 -47.78 61.78 -21.77
CA VAL A 509 -48.79 61.97 -22.82
C VAL A 509 -49.97 62.81 -22.32
N SER A 510 -50.46 62.53 -21.11
CA SER A 510 -51.56 63.29 -20.50
C SER A 510 -51.17 64.76 -20.26
N MET A 511 -49.96 65.02 -19.77
CA MET A 511 -49.43 66.38 -19.60
C MET A 511 -49.26 67.11 -20.93
N LEU A 512 -48.79 66.43 -21.98
CA LEU A 512 -48.67 67.01 -23.31
C LEU A 512 -50.04 67.38 -23.90
N LEU A 513 -51.04 66.52 -23.74
CA LEU A 513 -52.41 66.79 -24.16
C LEU A 513 -53.02 67.98 -23.40
N LEU A 514 -52.78 68.08 -22.09
CA LEU A 514 -53.20 69.23 -21.29
C LEU A 514 -52.53 70.52 -21.76
N LEU A 515 -51.23 70.48 -22.06
CA LEU A 515 -50.48 71.63 -22.58
C LEU A 515 -51.01 72.08 -23.94
N LEU A 516 -51.31 71.14 -24.83
CA LEU A 516 -51.93 71.43 -26.13
C LEU A 516 -53.30 72.07 -25.95
N LEU A 517 -54.14 71.55 -25.05
CA LEU A 517 -55.45 72.14 -24.72
C LEU A 517 -55.37 73.54 -24.11
N LEU A 518 -54.26 73.92 -23.47
CA LEU A 518 -54.04 75.27 -22.95
C LEU A 518 -53.50 76.25 -24.02
N LEU A 519 -52.95 75.73 -25.12
CA LEU A 519 -52.42 76.52 -26.24
C LEU A 519 -53.47 76.81 -27.32
N PHE A 520 -54.49 75.97 -27.43
CA PHE A 520 -55.68 76.18 -28.27
C PHE A 520 -56.77 76.92 -27.48
#